data_AF-A0A7X9F8A3-F1
#
_entry.id   AF-A0A7X9F8A3-F1
#
_cell.length_a   1.000
_cell.length_b   1.000
_cell.length_c   1.000
_cell.angle_alpha   90.00
_cell.angle_beta   90.00
_cell.angle_gamma   90.00
#
_symmetry.space_group_name_H-M   'P 1'
#
loop_
_entity.id
_entity.type
_entity.pdbx_description
1 polymer ?
#
loop_
_entity_poly.entity_id
_entity_poly.type
_entity_poly.pdbx_seq_one_letter_code
_entity_poly.pdbx_strand_id
1 'polypeptide(L)'
;MHSSFLNLHSFRQQSCNRNILPGRPGYFCCKTVDSITAILGCLLFFFCPVRLSAQVDYGKIFGTNWIKAEEFVEKNREWIKPVLDKYDVGFDEAMAIVFPELVRYSALRDKIEITLLRALYVNTGSEYADFSVGPFQMKPSFAERVLEFASQAFPPVPELYFGKNRGKKNSWQYRASVLGDLENICTQLLYLACFIKICESEFELPPAESVERIAFLATAYNCGFRKTHQEIIRMQERKFFTDMLQGPPYYSYCDISVYWFKSKKMKLKDGL
;
A
#
# COMPACT_ATOMS: atom_id res chain seq x y z
N MET A 1 34.06 41.56 9.63
CA MET A 1 33.31 42.81 9.89
C MET A 1 32.05 42.44 10.64
N HIS A 2 32.09 42.59 11.97
CA HIS A 2 31.00 42.33 12.91
C HIS A 2 30.34 43.67 13.27
N SER A 3 29.01 43.70 13.34
CA SER A 3 28.22 44.74 14.00
C SER A 3 26.78 44.23 14.12
N SER A 4 25.99 44.40 15.17
CA SER A 4 26.17 44.77 16.57
C SER A 4 24.86 44.38 17.25
N PHE A 5 24.90 43.80 18.45
CA PHE A 5 23.78 43.80 19.39
C PHE A 5 23.81 45.13 20.16
N LEU A 6 22.65 45.72 20.48
CA LEU A 6 22.34 46.24 21.82
C LEU A 6 20.88 46.70 21.95
N ASN A 7 20.31 46.32 23.10
CA ASN A 7 18.98 46.59 23.65
C ASN A 7 18.77 48.06 24.02
N LEU A 8 17.50 48.46 24.17
CA LEU A 8 17.08 49.46 25.15
C LEU A 8 15.63 49.21 25.62
N HIS A 9 15.49 49.06 26.94
CA HIS A 9 14.27 49.00 27.75
C HIS A 9 13.81 50.42 28.14
N SER A 10 12.49 50.66 28.27
CA SER A 10 11.79 51.35 29.39
C SER A 10 10.40 51.83 28.89
N PHE A 11 9.26 51.42 29.45
CA PHE A 11 8.59 51.69 30.75
C PHE A 11 7.80 53.02 30.86
N ARG A 12 6.47 52.87 31.07
CA ARG A 12 5.51 53.76 31.78
C ARG A 12 5.09 55.09 31.10
N GLN A 13 3.91 55.69 31.26
CA GLN A 13 2.68 55.56 32.08
C GLN A 13 1.66 56.60 31.52
N GLN A 14 0.33 56.41 31.49
CA GLN A 14 -0.72 57.10 32.30
C GLN A 14 -2.00 57.15 31.43
N SER A 15 -3.13 56.53 31.80
CA SER A 15 -4.17 56.91 32.77
C SER A 15 -5.14 58.01 32.30
N CYS A 16 -6.43 57.68 32.21
CA CYS A 16 -7.51 58.54 32.71
C CYS A 16 -8.73 57.70 33.12
N ASN A 17 -9.43 58.16 34.15
CA ASN A 17 -10.25 57.40 35.11
C ASN A 17 -11.56 58.16 35.39
N ARG A 18 -12.50 57.47 36.08
CA ARG A 18 -13.70 57.94 36.84
C ARG A 18 -15.05 57.90 36.09
N ASN A 19 -16.20 57.49 36.66
CA ASN A 19 -16.75 57.56 38.04
C ASN A 19 -17.66 56.31 38.34
N ILE A 20 -17.60 55.59 39.48
CA ILE A 20 -18.23 55.78 40.84
C ILE A 20 -19.78 55.64 40.83
N LEU A 21 -20.39 54.46 41.16
CA LEU A 21 -20.92 53.87 42.45
C LEU A 21 -22.21 54.55 43.03
N PRO A 22 -23.01 54.01 44.01
CA PRO A 22 -23.04 52.71 44.78
C PRO A 22 -24.48 52.08 44.92
N GLY A 23 -24.77 50.87 45.45
CA GLY A 23 -24.78 50.39 46.86
C GLY A 23 -25.94 49.36 47.09
N ARG A 24 -25.68 48.09 47.50
CA ARG A 24 -25.79 47.44 48.86
C ARG A 24 -27.22 47.12 49.37
N PRO A 25 -27.46 46.23 50.38
CA PRO A 25 -26.76 44.99 50.85
C PRO A 25 -27.67 43.85 51.44
N GLY A 26 -27.06 42.68 51.77
CA GLY A 26 -27.39 41.78 52.91
C GLY A 26 -28.53 40.76 52.70
N TYR A 27 -28.53 39.50 53.20
CA TYR A 27 -28.00 38.95 54.46
C TYR A 27 -27.81 37.40 54.42
N PHE A 28 -26.82 36.92 55.19
CA PHE A 28 -26.75 35.69 56.05
C PHE A 28 -27.46 34.39 55.61
N CYS A 29 -26.75 33.26 55.41
CA CYS A 29 -26.21 32.30 56.40
C CYS A 29 -27.07 31.02 56.46
N CYS A 30 -26.47 29.83 56.27
CA CYS A 30 -26.47 28.67 57.19
C CYS A 30 -26.27 27.34 56.43
N LYS A 31 -25.25 26.59 56.88
CA LYS A 31 -25.16 25.12 56.99
C LYS A 31 -25.15 24.25 55.73
N THR A 32 -23.95 23.75 55.46
CA THR A 32 -23.61 22.33 55.21
C THR A 32 -24.74 21.33 55.46
N VAL A 33 -25.20 20.65 54.41
CA VAL A 33 -25.72 19.28 54.47
C VAL A 33 -25.51 18.59 53.12
N ASP A 34 -24.67 17.55 53.15
CA ASP A 34 -24.73 16.29 52.40
C ASP A 34 -24.54 16.23 50.88
N SER A 35 -23.33 15.77 50.56
CA SER A 35 -22.94 14.99 49.39
C SER A 35 -23.87 13.80 49.08
N ILE A 36 -23.75 13.32 47.84
CA ILE A 36 -24.24 12.04 47.30
C ILE A 36 -25.68 12.10 46.76
N THR A 37 -25.89 12.72 45.60
CA THR A 37 -26.84 12.26 44.55
C THR A 37 -26.79 13.17 43.31
N ALA A 38 -25.73 13.07 42.51
CA ALA A 38 -25.77 13.51 41.09
C ALA A 38 -24.64 12.92 40.22
N ILE A 39 -23.89 11.91 40.68
CA ILE A 39 -22.98 11.12 39.84
C ILE A 39 -23.72 9.85 39.39
N LEU A 40 -24.92 10.03 38.84
CA LEU A 40 -25.69 8.95 38.20
C LEU A 40 -26.34 9.42 36.88
N GLY A 41 -25.88 10.54 36.34
CA GLY A 41 -26.35 11.12 35.07
C GLY A 41 -25.27 11.31 34.01
N CYS A 42 -24.04 10.82 34.22
CA CYS A 42 -22.92 10.98 33.27
C CYS A 42 -22.25 9.66 32.84
N LEU A 43 -22.85 8.50 33.15
CA LEU A 43 -22.29 7.19 32.80
C LEU A 43 -23.02 6.44 31.68
N LEU A 44 -23.92 7.10 30.93
CA LEU A 44 -24.78 6.41 29.95
C LEU A 44 -24.70 6.90 28.50
N PHE A 45 -23.71 7.72 28.12
CA PHE A 45 -23.57 8.18 26.72
C PHE A 45 -22.14 8.16 26.15
N PHE A 46 -21.31 7.22 26.59
CA PHE A 46 -20.06 6.86 25.90
C PHE A 46 -19.90 5.35 25.68
N PHE A 47 -21.01 4.61 25.59
CA PHE A 47 -21.00 3.35 24.84
C PHE A 47 -20.99 3.71 23.35
N CYS A 48 -19.82 4.10 22.85
CA CYS A 48 -19.52 3.91 21.44
C CYS A 48 -19.59 2.38 21.25
N PRO A 49 -20.59 1.84 20.51
CA PRO A 49 -20.55 0.42 20.22
C PRO A 49 -19.27 0.21 19.43
N VAL A 50 -18.27 -0.42 20.06
CA VAL A 50 -17.15 -1.02 19.36
C VAL A 50 -17.82 -1.93 18.33
N ARG A 51 -17.88 -1.47 17.08
CA ARG A 51 -18.25 -2.34 15.98
C ARG A 51 -17.12 -3.34 15.92
N LEU A 52 -17.33 -4.48 16.56
CA LEU A 52 -16.51 -5.65 16.38
C LEU A 52 -16.74 -6.05 14.92
N SER A 53 -16.01 -5.42 14.00
CA SER A 53 -16.03 -5.79 12.60
C SER A 53 -15.56 -7.23 12.55
N ALA A 54 -16.46 -8.15 12.20
CA ALA A 54 -16.06 -9.52 11.92
C ALA A 54 -14.90 -9.44 10.93
N GLN A 55 -13.76 -10.03 11.29
CA GLN A 55 -12.60 -10.04 10.41
C GLN A 55 -12.98 -10.84 9.16
N VAL A 56 -12.83 -10.21 8.00
CA VAL A 56 -13.16 -10.84 6.71
C VAL A 56 -12.23 -12.03 6.50
N ASP A 57 -12.80 -13.22 6.35
CA ASP A 57 -12.04 -14.45 6.08
C ASP A 57 -11.91 -14.64 4.56
N TYR A 58 -10.84 -14.05 4.00
CA TYR A 58 -10.57 -14.13 2.57
C TYR A 58 -10.26 -15.55 2.09
N GLY A 59 -9.74 -16.41 2.98
CA GLY A 59 -9.50 -17.82 2.67
C GLY A 59 -10.81 -18.55 2.34
N LYS A 60 -11.86 -18.32 3.16
CA LYS A 60 -13.19 -18.86 2.88
C LYS A 60 -13.86 -18.24 1.66
N ILE A 61 -13.72 -16.92 1.48
CA ILE A 61 -14.33 -16.19 0.37
C ILE A 61 -13.80 -16.69 -0.98
N PHE A 62 -12.47 -16.80 -1.11
CA PHE A 62 -11.85 -17.19 -2.38
C PHE A 62 -11.66 -18.70 -2.54
N GLY A 63 -11.84 -19.47 -1.45
CA GLY A 63 -11.90 -20.93 -1.46
C GLY A 63 -10.73 -21.57 -2.21
N THR A 64 -11.03 -22.39 -3.22
CA THR A 64 -10.01 -23.08 -4.03
C THR A 64 -9.00 -22.15 -4.69
N ASN A 65 -9.38 -20.92 -5.04
CA ASN A 65 -8.44 -19.96 -5.63
C ASN A 65 -7.41 -19.47 -4.61
N TRP A 66 -7.80 -19.35 -3.33
CA TRP A 66 -6.88 -19.06 -2.23
C TRP A 66 -5.86 -20.19 -2.07
N ILE A 67 -6.34 -21.44 -2.02
CA ILE A 67 -5.50 -22.62 -1.85
C ILE A 67 -4.48 -22.73 -2.98
N LYS A 68 -4.91 -22.58 -4.24
CA LYS A 68 -4.01 -22.59 -5.41
C LYS A 68 -2.96 -21.47 -5.36
N ALA A 69 -3.32 -20.29 -4.83
CA ALA A 69 -2.38 -19.20 -4.64
C ALA A 69 -1.34 -19.52 -3.54
N GLU A 70 -1.76 -20.12 -2.43
CA GLU A 70 -0.84 -20.60 -1.38
C GLU A 70 0.10 -21.70 -1.92
N GLU A 71 -0.44 -22.68 -2.66
CA GLU A 71 0.35 -23.73 -3.31
C GLU A 71 1.39 -23.16 -4.29
N PHE A 72 1.02 -22.13 -5.04
CA PHE A 72 1.95 -21.44 -5.92
C PHE A 72 3.11 -20.83 -5.12
N VAL A 73 2.81 -20.13 -4.02
CA VAL A 73 3.86 -19.50 -3.19
C VAL A 73 4.80 -20.56 -2.62
N GLU A 74 4.27 -21.64 -2.07
CA GLU A 74 5.11 -22.69 -1.46
C GLU A 74 5.92 -23.46 -2.51
N LYS A 75 5.31 -23.85 -3.64
CA LYS A 75 6.01 -24.57 -4.71
C LYS A 75 7.16 -23.78 -5.32
N ASN A 76 7.07 -22.45 -5.34
CA ASN A 76 8.08 -21.59 -5.93
C ASN A 76 9.07 -21.01 -4.89
N ARG A 77 8.86 -21.27 -3.60
CA ARG A 77 9.66 -20.69 -2.50
C ARG A 77 11.16 -20.91 -2.68
N GLU A 78 11.56 -22.15 -3.00
CA GLU A 78 12.97 -22.56 -3.06
C GLU A 78 13.80 -21.75 -4.07
N TRP A 79 13.21 -21.35 -5.20
CA TRP A 79 13.92 -20.58 -6.22
C TRP A 79 13.63 -19.08 -6.14
N ILE A 80 12.43 -18.67 -5.68
CA ILE A 80 12.10 -17.23 -5.54
C ILE A 80 12.89 -16.60 -4.40
N LYS A 81 12.97 -17.26 -3.24
CA LYS A 81 13.57 -16.66 -2.04
C LYS A 81 15.03 -16.23 -2.28
N PRO A 82 15.94 -17.06 -2.83
CA PRO A 82 17.32 -16.64 -3.07
C PRO A 82 17.44 -15.47 -4.06
N VAL A 83 16.53 -15.37 -5.04
CA VAL A 83 16.50 -14.25 -5.99
C VAL A 83 16.12 -12.95 -5.29
N LEU A 84 15.13 -12.97 -4.39
CA LEU A 84 14.73 -11.79 -3.62
C LEU A 84 15.78 -11.40 -2.56
N ASP A 85 16.37 -12.38 -1.88
CA ASP A 85 17.42 -12.16 -0.88
C ASP A 85 18.62 -11.40 -1.48
N LYS A 86 18.97 -11.66 -2.75
CA LYS A 86 20.02 -10.94 -3.48
C LYS A 86 19.81 -9.42 -3.51
N TYR A 87 18.56 -8.98 -3.48
CA TYR A 87 18.21 -7.57 -3.50
C TYR A 87 17.72 -7.09 -2.14
N ASP A 88 17.92 -7.82 -1.04
CA ASP A 88 17.41 -7.42 0.27
C ASP A 88 15.90 -7.12 0.24
N VAL A 89 15.14 -8.04 -0.36
CA VAL A 89 13.67 -8.01 -0.39
C VAL A 89 13.14 -9.24 0.34
N GLY A 90 12.30 -9.03 1.35
CA GLY A 90 11.68 -10.12 2.11
C GLY A 90 10.74 -10.96 1.24
N PHE A 91 10.90 -12.29 1.29
CA PHE A 91 10.05 -13.22 0.52
C PHE A 91 8.56 -13.04 0.83
N ASP A 92 8.18 -13.06 2.11
CA ASP A 92 6.77 -12.97 2.49
C ASP A 92 6.21 -11.57 2.18
N GLU A 93 7.02 -10.51 2.22
CA GLU A 93 6.61 -9.16 1.80
C GLU A 93 6.31 -9.11 0.30
N ALA A 94 7.24 -9.59 -0.54
CA ALA A 94 7.06 -9.61 -1.98
C ALA A 94 5.86 -10.47 -2.38
N MET A 95 5.72 -11.66 -1.80
CA MET A 95 4.60 -12.55 -2.10
C MET A 95 3.27 -11.97 -1.62
N ALA A 96 3.23 -11.30 -0.47
CA ALA A 96 2.00 -10.64 0.00
C ALA A 96 1.52 -9.55 -0.97
N ILE A 97 2.45 -8.78 -1.53
CA ILE A 97 2.13 -7.72 -2.50
C ILE A 97 1.39 -8.29 -3.71
N VAL A 98 1.86 -9.40 -4.29
CA VAL A 98 1.27 -9.99 -5.49
C VAL A 98 0.21 -11.06 -5.20
N PHE A 99 0.01 -11.45 -3.94
CA PHE A 99 -0.90 -12.52 -3.56
C PHE A 99 -2.33 -12.35 -4.10
N PRO A 100 -2.95 -11.14 -4.08
CA PRO A 100 -4.27 -10.96 -4.66
C PRO A 100 -4.30 -11.29 -6.16
N GLU A 101 -3.22 -11.03 -6.91
CA GLU A 101 -3.14 -11.42 -8.32
C GLU A 101 -3.02 -12.93 -8.50
N LEU A 102 -2.34 -13.64 -7.61
CA LEU A 102 -2.30 -15.11 -7.64
C LEU A 102 -3.68 -15.73 -7.43
N VAL A 103 -4.44 -15.19 -6.47
CA VAL A 103 -5.84 -15.59 -6.22
C VAL A 103 -6.67 -15.40 -7.49
N ARG A 104 -6.53 -14.26 -8.16
CA ARG A 104 -7.26 -13.96 -9.40
C ARG A 104 -6.77 -14.79 -10.60
N TYR A 105 -5.47 -14.98 -10.72
CA TYR A 105 -4.84 -15.67 -11.85
C TYR A 105 -5.30 -17.12 -11.95
N SER A 106 -5.48 -17.82 -10.81
CA SER A 106 -6.09 -19.16 -10.78
C SER A 106 -7.44 -19.21 -11.51
N ALA A 107 -8.32 -18.22 -11.26
CA ALA A 107 -9.63 -18.15 -11.89
C ALA A 107 -9.57 -17.76 -13.37
N LEU A 108 -8.62 -16.89 -13.73
CA LEU A 108 -8.48 -16.35 -15.09
C LEU A 108 -7.73 -17.28 -16.04
N ARG A 109 -6.73 -18.03 -15.56
CA ARG A 109 -5.89 -18.92 -16.37
C ARG A 109 -6.72 -19.89 -17.20
N ASP A 110 -7.83 -20.36 -16.65
CA ASP A 110 -8.71 -21.32 -17.30
C ASP A 110 -9.53 -20.69 -18.45
N LYS A 111 -9.49 -19.36 -18.62
CA LYS A 111 -10.31 -18.58 -19.58
C LYS A 111 -9.55 -17.62 -20.49
N ILE A 112 -8.25 -17.44 -20.31
CA ILE A 112 -7.50 -16.39 -21.00
C ILE A 112 -7.01 -16.85 -22.39
N GLU A 113 -7.45 -16.15 -23.42
CA GLU A 113 -6.75 -15.98 -24.69
C GLU A 113 -6.46 -14.48 -24.92
N ILE A 114 -5.18 -14.09 -24.96
CA ILE A 114 -4.74 -12.68 -25.03
C ILE A 114 -3.92 -12.34 -26.28
N THR A 115 -3.98 -13.19 -27.31
CA THR A 115 -3.19 -13.06 -28.54
C THR A 115 -3.42 -11.71 -29.23
N LEU A 116 -4.67 -11.26 -29.35
CA LEU A 116 -4.99 -9.97 -29.97
C LEU A 116 -4.43 -8.79 -29.18
N LEU A 117 -4.60 -8.79 -27.85
CA LEU A 117 -4.12 -7.71 -26.99
C LEU A 117 -2.58 -7.61 -27.02
N ARG A 118 -1.89 -8.76 -27.06
CA ARG A 118 -0.43 -8.82 -27.26
C ARG A 118 -0.02 -8.20 -28.58
N ALA A 119 -0.67 -8.59 -29.68
CA ALA A 119 -0.39 -8.04 -31.00
C ALA A 119 -0.64 -6.52 -31.04
N LEU A 120 -1.74 -6.05 -30.45
CA LEU A 120 -2.03 -4.63 -30.33
C LEU A 120 -0.92 -3.92 -29.56
N TYR A 121 -0.59 -4.35 -28.33
CA TYR A 121 0.46 -3.72 -27.53
C TYR A 121 1.79 -3.62 -28.29
N VAL A 122 2.24 -4.71 -28.90
CA VAL A 122 3.51 -4.74 -29.62
C VAL A 122 3.51 -3.76 -30.81
N ASN A 123 2.38 -3.57 -31.49
CA ASN A 123 2.27 -2.65 -32.62
C ASN A 123 2.01 -1.19 -32.23
N THR A 124 1.17 -0.94 -31.21
CA THR A 124 0.64 0.40 -30.90
C THR A 124 1.07 0.95 -29.54
N GLY A 125 1.56 0.12 -28.62
CA GLY A 125 2.01 0.55 -27.29
C GLY A 125 0.97 0.44 -26.18
N SER A 126 1.43 0.70 -24.95
CA SER A 126 0.64 0.59 -23.73
C SER A 126 -0.50 1.61 -23.65
N GLU A 127 -0.44 2.71 -24.40
CA GLU A 127 -1.54 3.67 -24.53
C GLU A 127 -2.80 3.05 -25.17
N TYR A 128 -2.62 2.06 -26.03
CA TYR A 128 -3.71 1.43 -26.79
C TYR A 128 -4.04 0.00 -26.34
N ALA A 129 -3.10 -0.69 -25.67
CA ALA A 129 -3.33 -2.00 -25.09
C ALA A 129 -2.49 -2.19 -23.82
N ASP A 130 -3.16 -2.12 -22.66
CA ASP A 130 -2.56 -2.31 -21.34
C ASP A 130 -3.31 -3.37 -20.54
N PHE A 131 -2.87 -4.62 -20.69
CA PHE A 131 -3.50 -5.81 -20.10
C PHE A 131 -2.55 -6.50 -19.13
N SER A 132 -3.10 -7.32 -18.24
CA SER A 132 -2.31 -8.07 -17.26
C SER A 132 -1.72 -9.34 -17.87
N VAL A 133 -0.44 -9.59 -17.60
CA VAL A 133 0.32 -10.73 -18.14
C VAL A 133 0.85 -11.61 -17.01
N GLY A 134 0.81 -12.94 -17.21
CA GLY A 134 1.41 -13.95 -16.34
C GLY A 134 0.88 -13.98 -14.89
N PRO A 135 1.49 -14.77 -13.99
CA PRO A 135 0.96 -14.99 -12.64
C PRO A 135 0.85 -13.73 -11.78
N PHE A 136 1.82 -12.81 -11.87
CA PHE A 136 1.78 -11.55 -11.11
C PHE A 136 0.88 -10.50 -11.76
N GLN A 137 0.25 -10.82 -12.90
CA GLN A 137 -0.71 -9.97 -13.61
C GLN A 137 -0.18 -8.54 -13.88
N MET A 138 1.13 -8.43 -14.10
CA MET A 138 1.80 -7.17 -14.41
C MET A 138 1.35 -6.63 -15.77
N LYS A 139 1.18 -5.31 -15.84
CA LYS A 139 0.83 -4.62 -17.08
C LYS A 139 2.07 -4.15 -17.83
N PRO A 140 2.06 -4.09 -19.18
CA PRO A 140 3.14 -3.49 -19.94
C PRO A 140 3.48 -2.06 -19.49
N SER A 141 2.48 -1.22 -19.22
CA SER A 141 2.72 0.14 -18.71
C SER A 141 3.45 0.17 -17.36
N PHE A 142 3.22 -0.83 -16.50
CA PHE A 142 3.94 -0.97 -15.23
C PHE A 142 5.41 -1.32 -15.47
N ALA A 143 5.68 -2.31 -16.32
CA ALA A 143 7.03 -2.72 -16.67
C ALA A 143 7.82 -1.59 -17.32
N GLU A 144 7.22 -0.87 -18.27
CA GLU A 144 7.81 0.29 -18.93
C GLU A 144 8.19 1.37 -17.91
N ARG A 145 7.35 1.63 -16.89
CA ARG A 145 7.66 2.59 -15.82
C ARG A 145 8.83 2.14 -14.95
N VAL A 146 8.92 0.85 -14.61
CA VAL A 146 10.08 0.31 -13.88
C VAL A 146 11.35 0.45 -14.73
N LEU A 147 11.24 0.22 -16.05
CA LEU A 147 12.35 0.40 -16.97
C LEU A 147 12.77 1.87 -17.12
N GLU A 148 11.87 2.83 -16.94
CA GLU A 148 12.22 4.25 -16.98
C GLU A 148 13.10 4.69 -15.79
N PHE A 149 13.04 3.99 -14.66
CA PHE A 149 13.94 4.24 -13.53
C PHE A 149 15.39 3.79 -13.80
N ALA A 150 15.65 3.09 -14.92
CA ALA A 150 17.00 2.68 -15.35
C ALA A 150 17.99 3.82 -15.56
N SER A 151 17.51 5.07 -15.70
CA SER A 151 18.37 6.22 -15.99
C SER A 151 19.32 6.58 -14.85
N GLN A 152 19.25 5.86 -13.73
CA GLN A 152 20.19 5.98 -12.62
C GLN A 152 21.48 5.21 -12.93
N ALA A 153 22.63 5.75 -12.53
CA ALA A 153 23.95 5.13 -12.74
C ALA A 153 24.07 3.72 -12.11
N PHE A 154 23.21 3.40 -11.13
CA PHE A 154 23.16 2.13 -10.44
C PHE A 154 21.69 1.68 -10.32
N PRO A 155 21.17 0.93 -11.31
CA PRO A 155 19.80 0.44 -11.23
C PRO A 155 19.65 -0.55 -10.05
N PRO A 156 18.52 -0.55 -9.32
CA PRO A 156 18.35 -1.42 -8.15
C PRO A 156 18.40 -2.93 -8.46
N VAL A 157 18.01 -3.31 -9.68
CA VAL A 157 18.02 -4.71 -10.16
C VAL A 157 18.71 -4.76 -11.54
N PRO A 158 20.05 -4.80 -11.58
CA PRO A 158 20.86 -4.71 -12.80
C PRO A 158 20.45 -5.66 -13.94
N GLU A 159 20.03 -6.88 -13.61
CA GLU A 159 19.65 -7.96 -14.52
C GLU A 159 18.41 -7.62 -15.36
N LEU A 160 17.61 -6.67 -14.91
CA LEU A 160 16.46 -6.18 -15.65
C LEU A 160 16.88 -5.27 -16.82
N TYR A 161 18.08 -4.69 -16.75
CA TYR A 161 18.55 -3.63 -17.63
C TYR A 161 19.73 -4.06 -18.50
N PHE A 162 20.75 -4.69 -17.91
CA PHE A 162 21.98 -5.04 -18.61
C PHE A 162 21.85 -6.33 -19.42
N GLY A 163 22.54 -6.39 -20.55
CA GLY A 163 22.58 -7.57 -21.42
C GLY A 163 21.34 -7.80 -22.30
N LYS A 164 20.33 -6.92 -22.21
CA LYS A 164 19.12 -7.01 -23.04
C LYS A 164 19.17 -6.00 -24.20
N ASN A 165 19.22 -6.51 -25.43
CA ASN A 165 19.04 -5.67 -26.62
C ASN A 165 17.55 -5.37 -26.82
N ARG A 166 17.05 -4.34 -26.13
CA ARG A 166 15.64 -3.92 -26.21
C ARG A 166 15.33 -3.08 -27.44
N GLY A 167 16.32 -2.70 -28.26
CA GLY A 167 16.13 -1.72 -29.32
C GLY A 167 15.78 -0.32 -28.79
N LYS A 168 15.33 0.57 -29.70
CA LYS A 168 14.99 1.97 -29.35
C LYS A 168 13.73 2.01 -28.47
N LYS A 169 13.72 2.83 -27.43
CA LYS A 169 12.53 3.08 -26.60
C LYS A 169 11.31 3.34 -27.49
N ASN A 170 10.19 2.69 -27.16
CA ASN A 170 8.92 2.74 -27.90
C ASN A 170 8.97 2.15 -29.33
N SER A 171 10.01 1.39 -29.71
CA SER A 171 9.97 0.60 -30.94
C SER A 171 9.18 -0.71 -30.74
N TRP A 172 8.81 -1.34 -31.84
CA TRP A 172 8.24 -2.70 -31.82
C TRP A 172 9.17 -3.69 -31.11
N GLN A 173 10.50 -3.62 -31.32
CA GLN A 173 11.45 -4.50 -30.61
C GLN A 173 11.43 -4.26 -29.10
N TYR A 174 11.33 -3.00 -28.67
CA TYR A 174 11.27 -2.65 -27.25
C TYR A 174 10.03 -3.25 -26.60
N ARG A 175 8.86 -3.05 -27.20
CA ARG A 175 7.61 -3.59 -26.69
C ARG A 175 7.57 -5.11 -26.71
N ALA A 176 8.07 -5.74 -27.78
CA ALA A 176 8.23 -7.19 -27.82
C ALA A 176 9.14 -7.70 -26.69
N SER A 177 10.22 -6.99 -26.37
CA SER A 177 11.11 -7.35 -25.26
C SER A 177 10.44 -7.20 -23.88
N VAL A 178 9.62 -6.16 -23.68
CA VAL A 178 8.86 -5.95 -22.44
C VAL A 178 7.84 -7.07 -22.28
N LEU A 179 7.10 -7.39 -23.35
CA LEU A 179 6.12 -8.48 -23.32
C LEU A 179 6.80 -9.82 -23.03
N GLY A 180 7.92 -10.12 -23.68
CA GLY A 180 8.68 -11.35 -23.44
C GLY A 180 9.15 -11.48 -21.98
N ASP A 181 9.55 -10.37 -21.35
CA ASP A 181 9.87 -10.38 -19.92
C ASP A 181 8.63 -10.64 -19.06
N LEU A 182 7.49 -10.05 -19.41
CA LEU A 182 6.26 -10.23 -18.64
C LEU A 182 5.64 -11.63 -18.82
N GLU A 183 6.01 -12.38 -19.85
CA GLU A 183 5.58 -13.77 -20.02
C GLU A 183 6.42 -14.76 -19.21
N ASN A 184 7.61 -14.35 -18.76
CA ASN A 184 8.49 -15.17 -17.96
C ASN A 184 8.42 -14.77 -16.47
N ILE A 185 8.01 -15.72 -15.63
CA ILE A 185 7.85 -15.53 -14.19
C ILE A 185 9.14 -15.07 -13.49
N CYS A 186 10.32 -15.54 -13.94
CA CYS A 186 11.58 -15.14 -13.35
C CYS A 186 11.83 -13.64 -13.56
N THR A 187 11.51 -13.12 -14.75
CA THR A 187 11.61 -11.68 -15.02
C THR A 187 10.48 -10.87 -14.39
N GLN A 188 9.26 -11.43 -14.24
CA GLN A 188 8.23 -10.81 -13.40
C GLN A 188 8.72 -10.60 -11.96
N LEU A 189 9.44 -11.58 -11.40
CA LEU A 189 10.03 -11.45 -10.07
C LEU A 189 11.06 -10.32 -9.99
N LEU A 190 11.89 -10.14 -11.03
CA LEU A 190 12.84 -9.03 -11.09
C LEU A 190 12.12 -7.67 -11.18
N TYR A 191 11.02 -7.57 -11.91
CA TYR A 191 10.18 -6.37 -11.92
C TYR A 191 9.59 -6.08 -10.54
N LEU A 192 9.12 -7.11 -9.82
CA LEU A 192 8.57 -6.95 -8.47
C LEU A 192 9.63 -6.47 -7.48
N ALA A 193 10.82 -7.07 -7.49
CA ALA A 193 11.94 -6.66 -6.65
C ALA A 193 12.35 -5.21 -6.96
N CYS A 194 12.46 -4.86 -8.25
CA CYS A 194 12.81 -3.51 -8.66
C CYS A 194 11.74 -2.50 -8.27
N PHE A 195 10.46 -2.84 -8.40
CA PHE A 195 9.34 -2.02 -7.93
C PHE A 195 9.42 -1.74 -6.42
N ILE A 196 9.72 -2.74 -5.59
CA ILE A 196 9.88 -2.55 -4.14
C ILE A 196 11.04 -1.60 -3.87
N LYS A 197 12.18 -1.76 -4.55
CA LYS A 197 13.34 -0.87 -4.39
C LYS A 197 13.08 0.57 -4.86
N ILE A 198 12.32 0.74 -5.94
CA ILE A 198 11.86 2.07 -6.35
C ILE A 198 10.97 2.67 -5.25
N CYS A 199 10.05 1.89 -4.67
CA CYS A 199 9.22 2.42 -3.59
C CYS A 199 10.03 2.79 -2.33
N GLU A 200 11.07 2.03 -2.01
CA GLU A 200 12.00 2.34 -0.91
C GLU A 200 12.79 3.63 -1.14
N SER A 201 13.12 3.96 -2.38
CA SER A 201 13.82 5.22 -2.70
C SER A 201 12.88 6.42 -2.81
N GLU A 202 11.65 6.21 -3.24
CA GLU A 202 10.70 7.30 -3.54
C GLU A 202 9.78 7.65 -2.37
N PHE A 203 9.62 6.77 -1.38
CA PHE A 203 8.68 6.96 -0.27
C PHE A 203 9.31 6.69 1.09
N GLU A 204 8.89 7.45 2.09
CA GLU A 204 9.06 7.08 3.50
C GLU A 204 8.14 5.90 3.82
N LEU A 205 8.70 4.70 3.75
CA LEU A 205 7.96 3.48 4.02
C LEU A 205 7.97 3.12 5.51
N PRO A 206 6.89 2.51 6.02
CA PRO A 206 6.92 1.89 7.34
C PRO A 206 8.00 0.79 7.43
N PRO A 207 8.34 0.30 8.63
CA PRO A 207 9.36 -0.73 8.81
C PRO A 207 9.14 -1.94 7.88
N ALA A 208 10.24 -2.54 7.42
CA ALA A 208 10.23 -3.76 6.62
C ALA A 208 9.32 -4.81 7.27
N GLU A 209 8.52 -5.51 6.46
CA GLU A 209 7.60 -6.55 6.94
C GLU A 209 6.53 -6.13 7.97
N SER A 210 6.29 -4.83 8.14
CA SER A 210 5.14 -4.32 8.88
C SER A 210 3.86 -4.39 8.04
N VAL A 211 2.71 -4.50 8.71
CA VAL A 211 1.41 -4.59 8.05
C VAL A 211 1.11 -3.33 7.23
N GLU A 212 1.50 -2.19 7.75
CA GLU A 212 1.35 -0.87 7.14
C GLU A 212 2.16 -0.78 5.86
N ARG A 213 3.40 -1.32 5.86
CA ARG A 213 4.24 -1.39 4.66
C ARG A 213 3.65 -2.30 3.61
N ILE A 214 3.17 -3.49 3.99
CA ILE A 214 2.47 -4.39 3.05
C ILE A 214 1.26 -3.68 2.44
N ALA A 215 0.47 -2.99 3.26
CA ALA A 215 -0.72 -2.29 2.77
C ALA A 215 -0.38 -1.17 1.77
N PHE A 216 0.68 -0.41 2.04
CA PHE A 216 1.16 0.64 1.14
C PHE A 216 1.68 0.07 -0.17
N LEU A 217 2.61 -0.89 -0.13
CA LEU A 217 3.23 -1.47 -1.31
C LEU A 217 2.20 -2.23 -2.18
N ALA A 218 1.31 -3.01 -1.57
CA ALA A 218 0.23 -3.69 -2.29
C ALA A 218 -0.70 -2.69 -3.00
N THR A 219 -1.00 -1.56 -2.34
CA THR A 219 -1.81 -0.51 -2.96
C THR A 219 -1.08 0.18 -4.10
N ALA A 220 0.20 0.53 -3.91
CA ALA A 220 1.05 1.13 -4.95
C ALA A 220 1.21 0.20 -6.17
N TYR A 221 1.29 -1.12 -5.95
CA TYR A 221 1.31 -2.12 -7.01
C TYR A 221 0.01 -2.09 -7.82
N ASN A 222 -1.14 -2.09 -7.14
CA ASN A 222 -2.46 -2.13 -7.75
C ASN A 222 -2.85 -0.81 -8.48
N CYS A 223 -2.55 0.35 -7.89
CA CYS A 223 -2.95 1.66 -8.46
C CYS A 223 -1.83 2.38 -9.23
N GLY A 224 -0.60 1.87 -9.20
CA GLY A 224 0.59 2.44 -9.80
C GLY A 224 1.40 3.34 -8.85
N PHE A 225 2.72 3.11 -8.81
CA PHE A 225 3.68 3.77 -7.92
C PHE A 225 4.14 5.17 -8.33
N ARG A 226 3.60 5.74 -9.42
CA ARG A 226 3.81 7.16 -9.77
C ARG A 226 2.89 8.12 -9.03
N LYS A 227 1.93 7.57 -8.30
CA LYS A 227 1.04 8.35 -7.45
C LYS A 227 1.80 8.86 -6.24
N THR A 228 1.41 10.02 -5.75
CA THR A 228 1.93 10.56 -4.49
C THR A 228 1.58 9.64 -3.33
N HIS A 229 2.34 9.74 -2.23
CA HIS A 229 2.08 8.98 -1.00
C HIS A 229 0.61 9.13 -0.55
N GLN A 230 0.06 10.36 -0.56
CA GLN A 230 -1.31 10.62 -0.15
C GLN A 230 -2.35 9.97 -1.08
N GLU A 231 -2.11 9.97 -2.40
CA GLU A 231 -2.98 9.29 -3.35
C GLU A 231 -2.96 7.78 -3.15
N ILE A 232 -1.80 7.19 -2.88
CA ILE A 232 -1.68 5.75 -2.57
C ILE A 232 -2.46 5.41 -1.30
N ILE A 233 -2.30 6.19 -0.21
CA ILE A 233 -3.05 5.99 1.03
C ILE A 233 -4.58 6.06 0.78
N ARG A 234 -5.05 7.04 0.01
CA ARG A 234 -6.49 7.16 -0.35
C ARG A 234 -7.02 5.96 -1.14
N MET A 235 -6.15 5.22 -1.83
CA MET A 235 -6.53 4.04 -2.60
C MET A 235 -6.65 2.78 -1.73
N GLN A 236 -6.14 2.76 -0.49
CA GLN A 236 -6.23 1.61 0.41
C GLN A 236 -7.68 1.25 0.77
N GLU A 237 -8.55 2.26 0.90
CA GLU A 237 -9.96 2.07 1.26
C GLU A 237 -10.84 1.68 0.05
N ARG A 238 -10.29 1.73 -1.18
CA ARG A 238 -11.06 1.47 -2.39
C ARG A 238 -11.22 -0.02 -2.62
N LYS A 239 -12.47 -0.43 -2.87
CA LYS A 239 -12.83 -1.82 -3.13
C LYS A 239 -13.07 -2.03 -4.62
N PHE A 240 -12.04 -2.53 -5.31
CA PHE A 240 -12.10 -2.86 -6.74
C PHE A 240 -11.77 -4.33 -7.02
N PHE A 241 -11.30 -5.08 -6.02
CA PHE A 241 -10.92 -6.48 -6.18
C PHE A 241 -12.15 -7.39 -6.09
N THR A 242 -12.34 -8.29 -7.03
CA THR A 242 -13.42 -9.31 -7.00
C THR A 242 -12.84 -10.67 -7.42
N ASP A 243 -13.56 -11.75 -7.13
CA ASP A 243 -13.28 -13.08 -7.69
C ASP A 243 -13.50 -13.16 -9.21
N MET A 244 -13.98 -12.07 -9.83
CA MET A 244 -14.21 -11.83 -11.26
C MET A 244 -15.24 -12.77 -11.92
N LEU A 245 -15.65 -13.85 -11.25
CA LEU A 245 -16.59 -14.84 -11.78
C LEU A 245 -18.03 -14.49 -11.43
N GLN A 246 -18.27 -13.86 -10.27
CA GLN A 246 -19.61 -13.55 -9.80
C GLN A 246 -19.90 -12.05 -9.72
N GLY A 247 -18.93 -11.20 -10.09
CA GLY A 247 -19.05 -9.75 -9.91
C GLY A 247 -18.98 -9.37 -8.42
N PRO A 248 -19.68 -8.32 -7.95
CA PRO A 248 -19.64 -7.94 -6.54
C PRO A 248 -19.96 -9.13 -5.61
N PRO A 249 -19.40 -9.16 -4.38
CA PRO A 249 -18.78 -8.04 -3.67
C PRO A 249 -17.35 -7.70 -4.10
N TYR A 250 -17.01 -6.41 -3.96
CA TYR A 250 -15.64 -5.92 -4.15
C TYR A 250 -14.91 -5.80 -2.80
N TYR A 251 -13.61 -6.04 -2.83
CA TYR A 251 -12.69 -6.04 -1.70
C TYR A 251 -11.53 -5.09 -1.95
N SER A 252 -10.87 -4.63 -0.88
CA SER A 252 -9.62 -3.88 -1.01
C SER A 252 -8.49 -4.84 -1.36
N TYR A 253 -7.62 -4.40 -2.27
CA TYR A 253 -6.45 -5.16 -2.68
C TYR A 253 -5.49 -5.36 -1.51
N CYS A 254 -5.20 -4.29 -0.76
CA CYS A 254 -4.26 -4.35 0.35
C CYS A 254 -4.78 -5.16 1.53
N ASP A 255 -6.09 -5.18 1.77
CA ASP A 255 -6.67 -5.99 2.85
C ASP A 255 -6.43 -7.49 2.62
N ILE A 256 -6.51 -7.95 1.37
CA ILE A 256 -6.22 -9.34 0.98
C ILE A 256 -4.74 -9.66 1.21
N SER A 257 -3.84 -8.79 0.75
CA SER A 257 -2.39 -8.91 0.97
C SER A 257 -2.04 -8.97 2.46
N VAL A 258 -2.58 -8.06 3.25
CA VAL A 258 -2.37 -7.99 4.71
C VAL A 258 -2.92 -9.22 5.42
N TYR A 259 -4.10 -9.69 5.03
CA TYR A 259 -4.70 -10.88 5.62
C TYR A 259 -3.82 -12.11 5.39
N TRP A 260 -3.37 -12.33 4.15
CA TRP A 260 -2.47 -13.44 3.83
C TRP A 260 -1.18 -13.35 4.64
N PHE A 261 -0.54 -12.18 4.65
CA PHE A 261 0.72 -11.95 5.37
C PHE A 261 0.60 -12.24 6.88
N LYS A 262 -0.47 -11.75 7.52
CA LYS A 262 -0.75 -12.04 8.94
C LYS A 262 -0.97 -13.54 9.19
N SER A 263 -1.70 -14.21 8.31
CA SER A 263 -1.99 -15.64 8.42
C SER A 263 -0.71 -16.49 8.38
N LYS A 264 0.28 -16.10 7.56
CA LYS A 264 1.60 -16.75 7.49
C LYS A 264 2.40 -16.53 8.78
N LYS A 265 2.44 -15.30 9.29
CA LYS A 265 3.13 -15.01 10.56
C LYS A 265 2.50 -15.72 11.77
N MET A 266 1.19 -15.99 11.75
CA MET A 266 0.54 -16.81 12.77
C MET A 266 0.96 -18.28 12.67
N LYS A 267 0.89 -18.89 11.47
CA LYS A 267 1.34 -20.29 11.26
C LYS A 267 2.78 -20.52 11.73
N LEU A 268 3.69 -19.59 11.42
CA LEU A 268 5.09 -19.64 11.87
C LEU A 268 5.25 -19.55 13.40
N LYS A 269 4.43 -18.74 14.08
CA LYS A 269 4.46 -18.63 15.55
C LYS A 269 3.92 -19.89 16.23
N ASP A 270 2.96 -20.55 15.60
CA ASP A 270 2.30 -21.74 16.12
C ASP A 270 3.07 -23.04 15.79
N GLY A 271 4.21 -22.94 15.09
CA GLY A 271 5.07 -24.08 14.75
C GLY A 271 4.48 -25.02 13.68
N LEU A 272 3.56 -24.49 12.85
CA LEU A 272 2.89 -25.19 11.75
C LEU A 272 3.51 -24.88 10.39
#